data_AF-A0A8B7C1U8-F1
#
_entry.id   AF-A0A8B7C1U8-F1
#
_cell.length_a   1.000
_cell.length_b   1.000
_cell.length_c   1.000
_cell.angle_alpha   90.00
_cell.angle_beta   90.00
_cell.angle_gamma   90.00
#
_symmetry.space_group_name_H-M   'P 1'
#
loop_
_entity.id
_entity.type
_entity.pdbx_description
1 polymer ?
#
loop_
_entity_poly.entity_id
_entity_poly.type
_entity_poly.pdbx_seq_one_letter_code
_entity_poly.pdbx_strand_id
1 'polypeptide(L)'
;MEVMRHASTFLLPPSSPPTGDGPAITYALVVLNQRLPRFAPLLWSRAQLRVCADGGANRIFDGMPELFPDQDPLDVRLRYKPDVIKGDMDSIRADVKEFYSNLEVKIVDESYDQDTTDLHKCIAFICSSTPDPEKSNLCILILGALGGRFDHEVGNINVLYRFSNIRIILLSDDCLIYLLPKTHRHEIHIQSSVEGPHCGLIPAGAPSTSTTTTGLQWDLMDKNVDEVDDSIIVRLFQALAVPVIGNACHVFMHGLNCVQIYGAEKLHQALLGRPEGKPLITVSNHVASVDDPLVIASLLPPSVMLDARNLRWTLCATDRCFTNPVLSAFFRCVKVLPVSRGEGIYQKGMDMALSKLNNGGWVHIFPEGSRSRDGGRTIGSAKRGVARLVMDADSTPMVVPFVHTGMQEIMPIGVHFPKIGKKVTVLIGDPIAFDDLVLDKDDAQHDSRGILYDAVSSRIGQRLQELKVLVDRLSLEQPLEVQEYYIHNSERGYGIWQQVDWEAFGMGNFMLSEEETKFVKRPSPEQTVQNVDQPQKLDLSPRTVRVGFSYEGGIVSRIRGFMNPTDLMGFAARGLFMNGRTLDESCLSVQEVGLKAWKHFLEGHIFQQWNSM
;
A
#
# COMPACT_ATOMS: atom_id res chain seq x y z
N MET A 1 22.14 10.71 -28.54
CA MET A 1 20.98 9.80 -28.43
C MET A 1 20.01 10.15 -29.52
N GLU A 2 19.49 9.14 -30.21
CA GLU A 2 18.39 9.30 -31.16
C GLU A 2 17.12 9.75 -30.43
N VAL A 3 16.29 10.57 -31.08
CA VAL A 3 15.07 11.12 -30.49
C VAL A 3 13.86 10.29 -30.92
N MET A 4 13.19 9.67 -29.97
CA MET A 4 11.94 8.94 -30.19
C MET A 4 10.74 9.81 -29.81
N ARG A 5 9.85 10.04 -30.77
CA ARG A 5 8.66 10.89 -30.61
C ARG A 5 7.41 10.07 -30.33
N HIS A 6 6.68 10.47 -29.28
CA HIS A 6 5.43 9.88 -28.85
C HIS A 6 4.28 10.88 -29.04
N ALA A 7 3.14 10.38 -29.51
CA ALA A 7 1.92 11.16 -29.68
C ALA A 7 0.72 10.21 -29.75
N SER A 8 -0.41 10.58 -29.15
CA SER A 8 -1.66 9.79 -29.15
C SER A 8 -2.62 10.21 -30.25
N THR A 9 -2.10 10.70 -31.38
CA THR A 9 -2.92 11.18 -32.51
C THR A 9 -3.81 10.08 -33.11
N PHE A 10 -3.49 8.80 -32.89
CA PHE A 10 -4.32 7.66 -33.29
C PHE A 10 -5.70 7.63 -32.60
N LEU A 11 -5.86 8.32 -31.46
CA LEU A 11 -7.14 8.48 -30.76
C LEU A 11 -8.01 9.62 -31.32
N LEU A 12 -7.46 10.49 -32.19
CA LEU A 12 -8.19 11.63 -32.72
C LEU A 12 -9.11 11.23 -33.89
N PRO A 13 -10.25 11.92 -34.08
CA PRO A 13 -11.03 11.81 -35.31
C PRO A 13 -10.16 12.25 -36.51
N PRO A 14 -10.44 11.76 -37.73
CA PRO A 14 -9.66 12.15 -38.89
C PRO A 14 -9.84 13.65 -39.15
N SER A 15 -8.75 14.42 -39.17
CA SER A 15 -8.76 15.71 -39.84
C SER A 15 -8.87 15.48 -41.36
N SER A 16 -9.44 16.46 -42.07
CA SER A 16 -9.52 16.59 -43.54
C SER A 16 -8.32 15.99 -44.31
N PRO A 17 -8.47 15.60 -45.61
CA PRO A 17 -7.47 14.83 -46.35
C PRO A 17 -6.06 15.43 -46.24
N PRO A 18 -5.02 14.58 -46.15
CA PRO A 18 -3.67 15.01 -45.81
C PRO A 18 -3.15 15.98 -46.88
N THR A 19 -3.01 17.25 -46.51
CA THR A 19 -2.34 18.28 -47.35
C THR A 19 -0.82 18.28 -47.14
N GLY A 20 -0.22 17.14 -46.77
CA GLY A 20 1.23 17.03 -46.57
C GLY A 20 1.72 15.60 -46.69
N ASP A 21 2.88 15.43 -47.34
CA ASP A 21 3.63 14.19 -47.61
C ASP A 21 4.16 13.46 -46.35
N GLY A 22 3.34 13.34 -45.30
CA GLY A 22 3.64 12.52 -44.12
C GLY A 22 3.03 11.13 -44.24
N PRO A 23 3.75 10.03 -43.95
CA PRO A 23 3.16 8.69 -43.97
C PRO A 23 2.02 8.61 -42.94
N ALA A 24 0.87 8.10 -43.36
CA ALA A 24 -0.25 7.82 -42.46
C ALA A 24 0.19 6.86 -41.34
N ILE A 25 -0.23 7.11 -40.10
CA ILE A 25 0.17 6.28 -38.95
C ILE A 25 -0.50 4.90 -39.09
N THR A 26 0.31 3.88 -39.34
CA THR A 26 -0.12 2.50 -39.50
C THR A 26 0.24 1.70 -38.25
N TYR A 27 -0.73 0.98 -37.67
CA TYR A 27 -0.50 0.16 -36.48
C TYR A 27 -1.23 -1.18 -36.56
N ALA A 28 -0.69 -2.16 -35.82
CA ALA A 28 -1.38 -3.40 -35.51
C ALA A 28 -2.15 -3.26 -34.19
N LEU A 29 -3.29 -3.94 -34.09
CA LEU A 29 -4.14 -3.94 -32.90
C LEU A 29 -4.20 -5.35 -32.33
N VAL A 30 -3.91 -5.48 -31.03
CA VAL A 30 -4.07 -6.73 -30.28
C VAL A 30 -5.16 -6.55 -29.24
N VAL A 31 -6.04 -7.52 -29.10
CA VAL A 31 -7.13 -7.51 -28.13
C VAL A 31 -6.96 -8.67 -27.16
N LEU A 32 -6.85 -8.34 -25.87
CA LEU A 32 -6.70 -9.30 -24.77
C LEU A 32 -8.05 -9.64 -24.13
N ASN A 33 -8.05 -10.63 -23.24
CA ASN A 33 -9.25 -11.14 -22.56
C ASN A 33 -9.74 -10.22 -21.42
N GLN A 34 -10.00 -8.96 -21.71
CA GLN A 34 -10.63 -7.99 -20.80
C GLN A 34 -11.63 -7.09 -21.52
N ARG A 35 -12.35 -6.27 -20.73
CA ARG A 35 -13.34 -5.33 -21.26
C ARG A 35 -12.71 -4.38 -22.30
N LEU A 36 -13.41 -4.18 -23.41
CA LEU A 36 -12.99 -3.27 -24.47
C LEU A 36 -13.16 -1.82 -24.03
N PRO A 37 -12.19 -0.93 -24.33
CA PRO A 37 -12.37 0.50 -24.14
C PRO A 37 -13.37 1.07 -25.14
N ARG A 38 -14.00 2.19 -24.80
CA ARG A 38 -15.08 2.83 -25.60
C ARG A 38 -14.63 3.26 -26.99
N PHE A 39 -13.35 3.54 -27.16
CA PHE A 39 -12.74 3.92 -28.44
C PHE A 39 -12.24 2.72 -29.26
N ALA A 40 -12.47 1.47 -28.82
CA ALA A 40 -12.06 0.28 -29.56
C ALA A 40 -12.56 0.25 -31.03
N PRO A 41 -13.81 0.62 -31.36
CA PRO A 41 -14.29 0.60 -32.76
C PRO A 41 -13.51 1.55 -33.67
N LEU A 42 -13.12 2.72 -33.15
CA LEU A 42 -12.28 3.69 -33.86
C LEU A 42 -10.93 3.08 -34.20
N LEU A 43 -10.27 2.50 -33.21
CA LEU A 43 -8.94 1.92 -33.39
C LEU A 43 -8.97 0.71 -34.32
N TRP A 44 -10.00 -0.12 -34.21
CA TRP A 44 -10.20 -1.32 -35.03
C TRP A 44 -10.28 -0.99 -36.52
N SER A 45 -11.08 0.01 -36.88
CA SER A 45 -11.33 0.40 -38.28
C SER A 45 -10.06 0.84 -39.02
N ARG A 46 -9.07 1.34 -38.29
CA ARG A 46 -7.81 1.91 -38.81
C ARG A 46 -6.61 0.99 -38.67
N ALA A 47 -6.71 -0.08 -37.87
CA ALA A 47 -5.65 -1.05 -37.71
C ALA A 47 -5.38 -1.77 -39.04
N GLN A 48 -4.11 -1.98 -39.39
CA GLN A 48 -3.74 -2.78 -40.56
C GLN A 48 -3.90 -4.28 -40.32
N LEU A 49 -3.71 -4.69 -39.08
CA LEU A 49 -3.80 -6.08 -38.63
C LEU A 49 -4.50 -6.11 -37.28
N ARG A 50 -5.49 -7.00 -37.12
CA ARG A 50 -6.26 -7.20 -35.90
C ARG A 50 -6.05 -8.61 -35.39
N VAL A 51 -5.43 -8.72 -34.22
CA VAL A 51 -5.12 -10.00 -33.57
C VAL A 51 -5.86 -10.10 -32.26
N CYS A 52 -6.55 -11.20 -32.02
CA CYS A 52 -7.13 -11.52 -30.72
C CYS A 52 -6.22 -12.52 -29.99
N ALA A 53 -5.85 -12.20 -28.75
CA ALA A 53 -5.14 -13.12 -27.88
C ALA A 53 -6.16 -14.01 -27.17
N ASP A 54 -6.28 -15.24 -27.64
CA ASP A 54 -7.19 -16.27 -27.15
C ASP A 54 -8.58 -15.73 -26.75
N GLY A 55 -8.87 -15.63 -25.45
CA GLY A 55 -10.14 -15.13 -24.90
C GLY A 55 -10.49 -13.69 -25.28
N GLY A 56 -9.54 -12.91 -25.83
CA GLY A 56 -9.81 -11.63 -26.48
C GLY A 56 -10.81 -11.74 -27.64
N ALA A 57 -10.91 -12.90 -28.29
CA ALA A 57 -11.92 -13.17 -29.31
C ALA A 57 -13.34 -13.12 -28.74
N ASN A 58 -13.54 -13.62 -27.51
CA ASN A 58 -14.81 -13.51 -26.80
C ASN A 58 -15.18 -12.03 -26.58
N ARG A 59 -14.18 -11.20 -26.24
CA ARG A 59 -14.37 -9.78 -25.97
C ARG A 59 -14.80 -9.00 -27.21
N ILE A 60 -14.29 -9.34 -28.38
CA ILE A 60 -14.81 -8.81 -29.63
C ILE A 60 -16.22 -9.32 -29.92
N PHE A 61 -16.46 -10.63 -29.75
CA PHE A 61 -17.73 -11.26 -30.07
C PHE A 61 -18.91 -10.74 -29.22
N ASP A 62 -18.68 -10.54 -27.92
CA ASP A 62 -19.69 -10.06 -26.97
C ASP A 62 -19.64 -8.53 -26.84
N GLY A 63 -18.44 -7.95 -26.71
CA GLY A 63 -18.26 -6.55 -26.32
C GLY A 63 -18.40 -5.53 -27.46
N MET A 64 -18.16 -5.89 -28.72
CA MET A 64 -18.42 -4.95 -29.83
C MET A 64 -19.92 -4.66 -29.99
N PRO A 65 -20.83 -5.66 -29.99
CA PRO A 65 -22.27 -5.41 -29.98
C PRO A 65 -22.75 -4.50 -28.84
N GLU A 66 -22.18 -4.64 -27.64
CA GLU A 66 -22.53 -3.77 -26.49
C GLU A 66 -22.23 -2.28 -26.74
N LEU A 67 -21.27 -1.96 -27.61
CA LEU A 67 -20.92 -0.58 -27.99
C LEU A 67 -21.86 -0.01 -29.07
N PHE A 68 -22.71 -0.84 -29.67
CA PHE A 68 -23.67 -0.47 -30.72
C PHE A 68 -25.07 -1.05 -30.41
N PRO A 69 -25.72 -0.61 -29.32
CA PRO A 69 -26.99 -1.19 -28.86
C PRO A 69 -28.14 -1.06 -29.86
N ASP A 70 -28.04 -0.10 -30.79
CA ASP A 70 -29.06 0.17 -31.81
C ASP A 70 -28.88 -0.67 -33.10
N GLN A 71 -27.86 -1.53 -33.17
CA GLN A 71 -27.56 -2.36 -34.33
C GLN A 71 -27.72 -3.84 -34.02
N ASP A 72 -28.04 -4.63 -35.04
CA ASP A 72 -28.15 -6.08 -34.87
C ASP A 72 -26.78 -6.68 -34.45
N PRO A 73 -26.73 -7.47 -33.36
CA PRO A 73 -25.47 -8.02 -32.87
C PRO A 73 -24.71 -8.89 -33.89
N LEU A 74 -25.41 -9.59 -34.79
CA LEU A 74 -24.78 -10.42 -35.81
C LEU A 74 -24.09 -9.55 -36.86
N ASP A 75 -24.74 -8.47 -37.31
CA ASP A 75 -24.14 -7.51 -38.24
C ASP A 75 -22.88 -6.86 -37.67
N VAL A 76 -22.90 -6.53 -36.37
CA VAL A 76 -21.72 -5.98 -35.69
C VAL A 76 -20.59 -7.01 -35.63
N ARG A 77 -20.88 -8.27 -35.25
CA ARG A 77 -19.87 -9.34 -35.23
C ARG A 77 -19.23 -9.60 -36.59
N LEU A 78 -20.03 -9.57 -37.66
CA LEU A 78 -19.54 -9.72 -39.03
C LEU A 78 -18.66 -8.54 -39.46
N ARG A 79 -19.01 -7.32 -39.04
CA ARG A 79 -18.23 -6.11 -39.32
C ARG A 79 -16.88 -6.10 -38.58
N TYR A 80 -16.85 -6.55 -37.34
CA TYR A 80 -15.67 -6.53 -36.47
C TYR A 80 -14.99 -7.91 -36.40
N LYS A 81 -14.68 -8.50 -37.56
CA LYS A 81 -13.97 -9.78 -37.66
C LYS A 81 -12.45 -9.62 -37.47
N PRO A 82 -11.78 -10.36 -36.57
CA PRO A 82 -10.33 -10.34 -36.45
C PRO A 82 -9.66 -10.99 -37.68
N ASP A 83 -8.42 -10.61 -37.96
CA ASP A 83 -7.62 -11.25 -39.00
C ASP A 83 -7.03 -12.57 -38.47
N VAL A 84 -6.60 -12.56 -37.20
CA VAL A 84 -5.96 -13.69 -36.53
C VAL A 84 -6.46 -13.84 -35.09
N ILE A 85 -6.66 -15.08 -34.66
CA ILE A 85 -6.83 -15.44 -33.25
C ILE A 85 -5.65 -16.33 -32.86
N LYS A 86 -4.93 -15.99 -31.79
CA LYS A 86 -3.71 -16.69 -31.38
C LYS A 86 -3.63 -16.85 -29.86
N GLY A 87 -3.17 -18.00 -29.40
CA GLY A 87 -2.97 -18.33 -27.99
C GLY A 87 -3.06 -19.84 -27.77
N ASP A 88 -3.19 -20.28 -26.52
CA ASP A 88 -3.36 -21.70 -26.18
C ASP A 88 -4.80 -22.24 -26.31
N MET A 89 -5.76 -21.36 -26.61
CA MET A 89 -7.16 -21.70 -26.82
C MET A 89 -7.89 -22.20 -25.55
N ASP A 90 -7.38 -21.86 -24.36
CA ASP A 90 -7.98 -22.28 -23.09
C ASP A 90 -9.13 -21.36 -22.61
N SER A 91 -9.14 -20.12 -23.11
CA SER A 91 -10.07 -19.07 -22.70
C SER A 91 -11.11 -18.74 -23.77
N ILE A 92 -10.81 -18.93 -25.06
CA ILE A 92 -11.82 -18.78 -26.12
C ILE A 92 -12.95 -19.80 -25.97
N ARG A 93 -14.20 -19.35 -26.04
CA ARG A 93 -15.34 -20.27 -25.97
C ARG A 93 -15.51 -21.06 -27.27
N ALA A 94 -16.03 -22.27 -27.16
CA ALA A 94 -16.24 -23.16 -28.32
C ALA A 94 -17.15 -22.54 -29.40
N ASP A 95 -18.25 -21.89 -29.00
CA ASP A 95 -19.19 -21.21 -29.89
C ASP A 95 -18.53 -20.04 -30.64
N VAL A 96 -17.70 -19.26 -29.94
CA VAL A 96 -16.97 -18.13 -30.51
C VAL A 96 -15.88 -18.61 -31.48
N LYS A 97 -15.14 -19.66 -31.10
CA LYS A 97 -14.12 -20.29 -31.94
C LYS A 97 -14.74 -20.85 -33.21
N GLU A 98 -15.87 -21.55 -33.11
CA GLU A 98 -16.60 -22.09 -34.27
C GLU A 98 -17.10 -20.96 -35.18
N PHE A 99 -17.70 -19.91 -34.61
CA PHE A 99 -18.17 -18.75 -35.38
C PHE A 99 -17.07 -18.12 -36.22
N TYR A 100 -15.91 -17.81 -35.63
CA TYR A 100 -14.80 -17.20 -36.38
C TYR A 100 -14.12 -18.19 -37.33
N SER A 101 -14.11 -19.49 -37.01
CA SER A 101 -13.64 -20.54 -37.93
C SER A 101 -14.49 -20.59 -39.20
N ASN A 102 -15.83 -20.52 -39.06
CA ASN A 102 -16.77 -20.50 -40.17
C ASN A 102 -16.64 -19.24 -41.06
N LEU A 103 -16.09 -18.15 -40.51
CA LEU A 103 -15.76 -16.94 -41.25
C LEU A 103 -14.33 -16.94 -41.82
N GLU A 104 -13.63 -18.10 -41.80
CA GLU A 104 -12.26 -18.25 -42.30
C GLU A 104 -11.25 -17.32 -41.60
N VAL A 105 -11.44 -17.04 -40.31
CA VAL A 105 -10.41 -16.37 -39.49
C VAL A 105 -9.24 -17.33 -39.26
N LYS A 106 -8.00 -16.84 -39.36
CA LYS A 106 -6.82 -17.65 -39.07
C LYS A 106 -6.71 -17.88 -37.56
N ILE A 107 -6.94 -19.11 -37.11
CA ILE A 107 -6.77 -19.51 -35.71
C ILE A 107 -5.44 -20.24 -35.57
N VAL A 108 -4.57 -19.75 -34.68
CA VAL A 108 -3.23 -20.31 -34.43
C VAL A 108 -3.15 -20.77 -32.98
N ASP A 109 -3.16 -22.09 -32.81
CA ASP A 109 -3.05 -22.76 -31.52
C ASP A 109 -1.57 -22.91 -31.13
N GLU A 110 -1.21 -22.36 -29.97
CA GLU A 110 0.10 -22.48 -29.34
C GLU A 110 -0.03 -22.98 -27.89
N SER A 111 -0.88 -23.98 -27.68
CA SER A 111 -1.05 -24.68 -26.41
C SER A 111 0.21 -25.38 -25.90
N TYR A 112 1.15 -25.69 -26.80
CA TYR A 112 2.42 -26.34 -26.44
C TYR A 112 3.39 -25.41 -25.69
N ASP A 113 3.26 -24.08 -25.81
CA ASP A 113 4.11 -23.11 -25.12
C ASP A 113 3.39 -22.54 -23.89
N GLN A 114 3.81 -23.01 -22.71
CA GLN A 114 3.27 -22.60 -21.41
C GLN A 114 4.20 -21.62 -20.67
N ASP A 115 5.36 -21.30 -21.26
CA ASP A 115 6.35 -20.38 -20.67
C ASP A 115 6.10 -18.92 -21.07
N THR A 116 5.22 -18.69 -22.06
CA THR A 116 4.88 -17.37 -22.57
C THR A 116 3.39 -17.06 -22.51
N THR A 117 3.06 -15.79 -22.27
CA THR A 117 1.67 -15.31 -22.25
C THR A 117 1.10 -15.15 -23.66
N ASP A 118 -0.22 -15.18 -23.83
CA ASP A 118 -0.82 -14.99 -25.16
C ASP A 118 -0.51 -13.64 -25.79
N LEU A 119 -0.32 -12.59 -24.97
CA LEU A 119 0.17 -11.30 -25.46
C LEU A 119 1.57 -11.44 -26.07
N HIS A 120 2.48 -12.16 -25.41
CA HIS A 120 3.82 -12.43 -25.93
C HIS A 120 3.74 -13.17 -27.28
N LYS A 121 2.95 -14.24 -27.34
CA LYS A 121 2.70 -15.04 -28.55
C LYS A 121 2.17 -14.17 -29.70
N CYS A 122 1.20 -13.30 -29.43
CA CYS A 122 0.63 -12.37 -30.41
C CYS A 122 1.65 -11.38 -30.95
N ILE A 123 2.46 -10.76 -30.07
CA ILE A 123 3.49 -9.82 -30.52
C ILE A 123 4.56 -10.55 -31.33
N ALA A 124 5.03 -11.72 -30.89
CA ALA A 124 6.00 -12.52 -31.63
C ALA A 124 5.49 -12.87 -33.04
N PHE A 125 4.20 -13.20 -33.18
CA PHE A 125 3.55 -13.43 -34.46
C PHE A 125 3.52 -12.20 -35.36
N ILE A 126 3.18 -11.02 -34.83
CA ILE A 126 3.19 -9.77 -35.59
C ILE A 126 4.62 -9.47 -36.06
N CYS A 127 5.61 -9.64 -35.19
CA CYS A 127 7.02 -9.40 -35.50
C CYS A 127 7.55 -10.34 -36.59
N SER A 128 7.16 -11.61 -36.58
CA SER A 128 7.61 -12.59 -37.57
C SER A 128 6.91 -12.42 -38.92
N SER A 129 5.67 -11.90 -38.92
CA SER A 129 4.87 -11.68 -40.13
C SER A 129 5.17 -10.35 -40.82
N THR A 130 5.84 -9.41 -40.14
CA THR A 130 6.16 -8.08 -40.68
C THR A 130 7.56 -8.06 -41.33
N PRO A 131 7.73 -7.57 -42.57
CA PRO A 131 9.03 -7.45 -43.21
C PRO A 131 9.99 -6.51 -42.45
N ASP A 132 11.30 -6.81 -42.44
CA ASP A 132 12.34 -6.02 -41.76
C ASP A 132 12.33 -4.49 -42.03
N PRO A 133 12.11 -3.98 -43.27
CA PRO A 133 12.07 -2.53 -43.50
C PRO A 133 10.88 -1.80 -42.86
N GLU A 134 9.81 -2.51 -42.49
CA GLU A 134 8.60 -1.93 -41.87
C GLU A 134 8.60 -2.07 -40.34
N LYS A 135 9.46 -2.92 -39.77
CA LYS A 135 9.55 -3.15 -38.31
C LYS A 135 9.93 -1.90 -37.53
N SER A 136 10.72 -0.99 -38.12
CA SER A 136 11.15 0.26 -37.47
C SER A 136 10.01 1.26 -37.26
N ASN A 137 8.95 1.18 -38.07
CA ASN A 137 7.78 2.05 -37.99
C ASN A 137 6.54 1.35 -37.39
N LEU A 138 6.67 0.08 -37.01
CA LEU A 138 5.57 -0.71 -36.48
C LEU A 138 5.19 -0.23 -35.07
N CYS A 139 3.97 0.26 -34.93
CA CYS A 139 3.34 0.50 -33.63
C CYS A 139 2.29 -0.59 -33.37
N ILE A 140 2.30 -1.14 -32.15
CA ILE A 140 1.33 -2.15 -31.71
C ILE A 140 0.50 -1.56 -30.57
N LEU A 141 -0.81 -1.45 -30.78
CA LEU A 141 -1.75 -1.01 -29.77
C LEU A 141 -2.42 -2.23 -29.13
N ILE A 142 -2.46 -2.27 -27.79
CA ILE A 142 -3.03 -3.39 -27.03
C ILE A 142 -4.27 -2.91 -26.27
N LEU A 143 -5.41 -3.55 -26.52
CA LEU A 143 -6.67 -3.30 -25.81
C LEU A 143 -6.91 -4.39 -24.76
N GLY A 144 -7.47 -4.00 -23.61
CA GLY A 144 -7.78 -4.94 -22.54
C GLY A 144 -6.55 -5.41 -21.75
N ALA A 145 -5.50 -4.60 -21.72
CA ALA A 145 -4.26 -4.93 -21.00
C ALA A 145 -4.32 -4.65 -19.49
N LEU A 146 -5.32 -3.90 -19.04
CA LEU A 146 -5.44 -3.36 -17.68
C LEU A 146 -6.87 -3.57 -17.15
N GLY A 147 -7.04 -3.63 -15.83
CA GLY A 147 -8.32 -3.75 -15.13
C GLY A 147 -8.73 -5.18 -14.76
N GLY A 148 -7.77 -6.10 -14.63
CA GLY A 148 -7.99 -7.54 -14.46
C GLY A 148 -7.22 -8.16 -13.30
N ARG A 149 -6.79 -9.42 -13.50
CA ARG A 149 -5.87 -10.12 -12.60
C ARG A 149 -4.54 -9.37 -12.55
N PHE A 150 -4.09 -9.02 -11.34
CA PHE A 150 -2.87 -8.23 -11.16
C PHE A 150 -1.63 -8.91 -11.75
N ASP A 151 -1.50 -10.23 -11.60
CA ASP A 151 -0.39 -11.01 -12.16
C ASP A 151 -0.36 -10.94 -13.71
N HIS A 152 -1.52 -10.92 -14.36
CA HIS A 152 -1.62 -10.75 -15.82
C HIS A 152 -1.21 -9.33 -16.26
N GLU A 153 -1.60 -8.31 -15.51
CA GLU A 153 -1.21 -6.92 -15.80
C GLU A 153 0.30 -6.72 -15.71
N VAL A 154 0.92 -7.26 -14.66
CA VAL A 154 2.38 -7.27 -14.51
C VAL A 154 3.04 -8.07 -15.64
N GLY A 155 2.42 -9.19 -16.05
CA GLY A 155 2.83 -9.95 -17.24
C GLY A 155 2.80 -9.10 -18.52
N ASN A 156 1.77 -8.28 -18.73
CA ASN A 156 1.66 -7.36 -19.87
C ASN A 156 2.73 -6.27 -19.84
N ILE A 157 3.06 -5.73 -18.66
CA ILE A 157 4.17 -4.77 -18.50
C ILE A 157 5.51 -5.44 -18.83
N ASN A 158 5.74 -6.67 -18.36
CA ASN A 158 6.97 -7.42 -18.66
C ASN A 158 7.18 -7.62 -20.16
N VAL A 159 6.10 -7.84 -20.94
CA VAL A 159 6.16 -7.93 -22.40
C VAL A 159 6.76 -6.66 -23.03
N LEU A 160 6.46 -5.47 -22.50
CA LEU A 160 7.06 -4.21 -22.99
C LEU A 160 8.58 -4.22 -22.87
N TYR A 161 9.12 -4.80 -21.79
CA TYR A 161 10.56 -4.95 -21.58
C TYR A 161 11.18 -5.99 -22.53
N ARG A 162 10.49 -7.12 -22.73
CA ARG A 162 10.94 -8.20 -23.64
C ARG A 162 11.02 -7.72 -25.08
N PHE A 163 10.12 -6.83 -25.50
CA PHE A 163 10.08 -6.23 -26.83
C PHE A 163 10.41 -4.73 -26.81
N SER A 164 11.43 -4.34 -26.03
CA SER A 164 11.80 -2.93 -25.81
C SER A 164 12.21 -2.14 -27.07
N ASN A 165 12.52 -2.83 -28.17
CA ASN A 165 12.83 -2.20 -29.45
C ASN A 165 11.59 -1.90 -30.31
N ILE A 166 10.40 -2.28 -29.84
CA ILE A 166 9.14 -2.14 -30.58
C ILE A 166 8.24 -1.17 -29.82
N ARG A 167 7.54 -0.31 -30.56
CA ARG A 167 6.61 0.65 -29.96
C ARG A 167 5.28 -0.02 -29.64
N ILE A 168 5.18 -0.54 -28.41
CA ILE A 168 3.96 -1.16 -27.88
C ILE A 168 3.29 -0.18 -26.91
N ILE A 169 1.98 0.02 -27.06
CA ILE A 169 1.17 0.89 -26.21
C ILE A 169 0.00 0.09 -25.64
N LEU A 170 -0.09 0.00 -24.32
CA LEU A 170 -1.21 -0.57 -23.60
C LEU A 170 -2.29 0.50 -23.38
N LEU A 171 -3.54 0.18 -23.69
CA LEU A 171 -4.65 1.13 -23.64
C LEU A 171 -5.81 0.59 -22.80
N SER A 172 -6.35 1.46 -21.94
CA SER A 172 -7.64 1.33 -21.26
C SER A 172 -8.47 2.61 -21.43
N ASP A 173 -9.67 2.66 -20.87
CA ASP A 173 -10.51 3.87 -20.91
C ASP A 173 -9.89 5.08 -20.20
N ASP A 174 -8.99 4.85 -19.24
CA ASP A 174 -8.44 5.83 -18.31
C ASP A 174 -6.91 5.91 -18.31
N CYS A 175 -6.23 4.99 -18.99
CA CYS A 175 -4.77 4.87 -18.93
C CYS A 175 -4.15 4.53 -20.30
N LEU A 176 -2.97 5.08 -20.52
CA LEU A 176 -2.10 4.79 -21.65
C LEU A 176 -0.69 4.53 -21.11
N ILE A 177 -0.14 3.34 -21.38
CA ILE A 177 1.16 2.91 -20.86
C ILE A 177 2.06 2.48 -22.02
N TYR A 178 3.30 2.96 -22.03
CA TYR A 178 4.34 2.51 -22.95
C TYR A 178 5.72 2.63 -22.28
N LEU A 179 6.66 1.82 -22.75
CA LEU A 179 8.03 1.83 -22.25
C LEU A 179 8.83 2.98 -22.87
N LEU A 180 9.72 3.58 -22.07
CA LEU A 180 10.71 4.55 -22.49
C LEU A 180 12.12 3.92 -22.45
N PRO A 181 12.64 3.35 -23.55
CA PRO A 181 13.95 2.74 -23.57
C PRO A 181 15.07 3.75 -23.31
N LYS A 182 15.98 3.42 -22.38
CA LYS A 182 17.16 4.26 -22.06
C LYS A 182 18.10 4.54 -23.25
N THR A 183 17.91 3.87 -24.39
CA THR A 183 18.71 4.04 -25.61
C THR A 183 18.39 5.33 -26.35
N HIS A 184 17.26 5.98 -26.04
CA HIS A 184 16.75 7.15 -26.75
C HIS A 184 16.50 8.34 -25.81
N ARG A 185 16.49 9.53 -26.40
CA ARG A 185 15.84 10.70 -25.81
C ARG A 185 14.39 10.70 -26.25
N HIS A 186 13.47 11.05 -25.36
CA HIS A 186 12.04 10.99 -25.66
C HIS A 186 11.40 12.38 -25.74
N GLU A 187 10.56 12.58 -26.74
CA GLU A 187 9.69 13.76 -26.88
C GLU A 187 8.23 13.28 -26.89
N ILE A 188 7.45 13.68 -25.90
CA ILE A 188 6.06 13.27 -25.75
C ILE A 188 5.17 14.48 -26.08
N HIS A 189 4.38 14.37 -27.15
CA HIS A 189 3.46 15.39 -27.61
C HIS A 189 2.06 15.10 -27.06
N ILE A 190 1.64 15.91 -26.09
CA ILE A 190 0.39 15.73 -25.35
C ILE A 190 -0.80 16.15 -26.21
N GLN A 191 -1.78 15.26 -26.38
CA GLN A 191 -3.04 15.53 -27.06
C GLN A 191 -4.13 15.86 -26.04
N SER A 192 -4.19 17.12 -25.61
CA SER A 192 -5.06 17.58 -24.52
C SER A 192 -6.56 17.38 -24.76
N SER A 193 -7.00 17.09 -25.99
CA SER A 193 -8.39 16.76 -26.30
C SER A 193 -8.80 15.34 -25.93
N VAL A 194 -7.84 14.43 -25.72
CA VAL A 194 -8.08 13.01 -25.40
C VAL A 194 -7.31 12.52 -24.17
N GLU A 195 -6.20 13.18 -23.83
CA GLU A 195 -5.36 12.84 -22.68
C GLU A 195 -5.80 13.64 -21.43
N GLY A 196 -5.80 12.97 -20.28
CA GLY A 196 -6.10 13.57 -18.99
C GLY A 196 -4.94 14.41 -18.42
N PRO A 197 -5.14 15.12 -17.30
CA PRO A 197 -4.15 16.02 -16.71
C PRO A 197 -3.03 15.29 -15.94
N HIS A 198 -3.07 13.96 -15.84
CA HIS A 198 -2.18 13.18 -14.99
C HIS A 198 -1.26 12.28 -15.82
N CYS A 199 0.00 12.19 -15.41
CA CYS A 199 1.00 11.29 -15.96
C CYS A 199 1.98 10.84 -14.87
N GLY A 200 2.68 9.73 -15.11
CA GLY A 200 3.70 9.23 -14.19
C GLY A 200 4.84 8.52 -14.92
N LEU A 201 6.03 8.56 -14.33
CA LEU A 201 7.19 7.77 -14.75
C LEU A 201 7.44 6.69 -13.71
N ILE A 202 7.36 5.42 -14.11
CA ILE A 202 7.45 4.27 -13.21
C ILE A 202 8.68 3.42 -13.59
N PRO A 203 9.72 3.34 -12.74
CA PRO A 203 10.86 2.46 -12.96
C PRO A 203 10.52 1.00 -12.62
N ALA A 204 9.67 0.37 -13.44
CA ALA A 204 9.15 -0.98 -13.23
C ALA A 204 10.16 -2.07 -13.68
N GLY A 205 11.29 -2.21 -13.00
CA GLY A 205 12.19 -3.36 -13.21
C GLY A 205 13.61 -3.16 -12.71
N ALA A 206 14.13 -1.94 -12.85
CA ALA A 206 15.42 -1.55 -12.29
C ALA A 206 15.41 -0.06 -11.92
N PRO A 207 16.20 0.36 -10.92
CA PRO A 207 16.40 1.78 -10.63
C PRO A 207 16.91 2.54 -11.86
N SER A 208 16.41 3.76 -12.05
CA SER A 208 16.91 4.66 -13.07
C SER A 208 18.02 5.55 -12.48
N THR A 209 19.25 5.39 -12.95
CA THR A 209 20.42 6.05 -12.35
C THR A 209 20.44 7.56 -12.60
N SER A 210 20.01 8.02 -13.77
CA SER A 210 19.84 9.46 -14.06
C SER A 210 18.62 9.64 -14.95
N THR A 211 17.72 10.54 -14.57
CA THR A 211 16.54 10.90 -15.36
C THR A 211 16.34 12.40 -15.28
N THR A 212 16.27 13.03 -16.44
CA THR A 212 15.95 14.45 -16.56
C THR A 212 14.65 14.59 -17.34
N THR A 213 13.73 15.40 -16.82
CA THR A 213 12.45 15.70 -17.49
C THR A 213 12.29 17.21 -17.63
N THR A 214 11.50 17.61 -18.62
CA THR A 214 11.09 18.99 -18.82
C THR A 214 9.61 19.03 -19.19
N GLY A 215 8.85 19.95 -18.60
CA GLY A 215 7.43 20.16 -18.93
C GLY A 215 6.45 19.41 -18.02
N LEU A 216 6.93 18.69 -17.02
CA LEU A 216 6.09 18.14 -15.95
C LEU A 216 5.91 19.18 -14.84
N GLN A 217 4.80 19.09 -14.09
CA GLN A 217 4.62 19.89 -12.88
C GLN A 217 5.75 19.65 -11.85
N TRP A 218 6.30 18.43 -11.83
CA TRP A 218 7.45 18.05 -11.01
C TRP A 218 8.56 17.51 -11.89
N ASP A 219 9.34 18.41 -12.49
CA ASP A 219 10.49 18.02 -13.31
C ASP A 219 11.62 17.39 -12.48
N LEU A 220 12.26 16.36 -13.05
CA LEU A 220 13.45 15.70 -12.51
C LEU A 220 14.69 16.38 -13.10
N MET A 221 15.61 16.84 -12.25
CA MET A 221 16.88 17.46 -12.64
C MET A 221 18.01 16.63 -12.06
N ASP A 222 18.65 15.80 -12.89
CA ASP A 222 19.79 14.93 -12.56
C ASP A 222 19.79 14.38 -11.12
N LYS A 223 18.61 13.91 -10.68
CA LYS A 223 18.46 13.25 -9.41
C LYS A 223 18.76 11.78 -9.65
N ASN A 224 19.83 11.29 -9.03
CA ASN A 224 19.95 9.86 -8.80
C ASN A 224 18.65 9.42 -8.13
N VAL A 225 17.91 8.48 -8.73
CA VAL A 225 16.76 7.83 -8.07
C VAL A 225 17.25 6.85 -6.99
N ASP A 226 18.54 6.94 -6.61
CA ASP A 226 19.32 5.91 -5.94
C ASP A 226 19.45 6.06 -4.41
N GLU A 227 18.75 6.98 -3.76
CA GLU A 227 18.46 6.74 -2.34
C GLU A 227 17.19 5.91 -2.25
N VAL A 228 17.38 4.59 -2.13
CA VAL A 228 16.33 3.57 -1.94
C VAL A 228 15.32 3.96 -0.83
N ASP A 229 15.67 4.89 0.05
CA ASP A 229 14.84 5.41 1.14
C ASP A 229 14.04 6.70 0.81
N ASP A 230 14.13 7.22 -0.42
CA ASP A 230 13.39 8.40 -0.92
C ASP A 230 12.77 8.24 -2.33
N SER A 231 12.72 7.01 -2.85
CA SER A 231 12.02 6.70 -4.11
C SER A 231 10.55 7.12 -4.08
N ILE A 232 10.05 7.67 -5.19
CA ILE A 232 8.64 8.06 -5.36
C ILE A 232 7.70 6.87 -5.07
N ILE A 233 8.11 5.66 -5.44
CA ILE A 233 7.37 4.43 -5.18
C ILE A 233 7.23 4.20 -3.67
N VAL A 234 8.33 4.32 -2.92
CA VAL A 234 8.32 4.18 -1.46
C VAL A 234 7.45 5.26 -0.82
N ARG A 235 7.49 6.50 -1.33
CA ARG A 235 6.63 7.60 -0.85
C ARG A 235 5.14 7.35 -1.14
N LEU A 236 4.81 6.77 -2.30
CA LEU A 236 3.45 6.38 -2.64
C LEU A 236 2.96 5.26 -1.74
N PHE A 237 3.77 4.21 -1.53
CA PHE A 237 3.44 3.15 -0.60
C PHE A 237 3.33 3.66 0.84
N GLN A 238 4.19 4.58 1.27
CA GLN A 238 4.07 5.25 2.57
C GLN A 238 2.75 6.02 2.70
N ALA A 239 2.35 6.75 1.67
CA ALA A 239 1.08 7.49 1.65
C ALA A 239 -0.16 6.59 1.75
N LEU A 240 -0.05 5.30 1.39
CA LEU A 240 -1.12 4.30 1.51
C LEU A 240 -1.02 3.48 2.80
N ALA A 241 0.14 2.88 3.05
CA ALA A 241 0.34 1.94 4.15
C ALA A 241 0.28 2.62 5.52
N VAL A 242 0.86 3.82 5.66
CA VAL A 242 0.95 4.49 6.95
C VAL A 242 -0.43 4.90 7.49
N PRO A 243 -1.33 5.52 6.72
CA PRO A 243 -2.70 5.80 7.19
C PRO A 243 -3.50 4.54 7.53
N VAL A 244 -3.37 3.48 6.72
CA VAL A 244 -4.08 2.21 6.94
C VAL A 244 -3.64 1.54 8.24
N ILE A 245 -2.33 1.37 8.43
CA ILE A 245 -1.76 0.74 9.63
C ILE A 245 -1.99 1.64 10.84
N GLY A 246 -1.77 2.94 10.70
CA GLY A 246 -2.03 3.91 11.76
C GLY A 246 -3.47 3.85 12.26
N ASN A 247 -4.45 3.82 11.34
CA ASN A 247 -5.86 3.72 11.71
C ASN A 247 -6.22 2.37 12.34
N ALA A 248 -5.65 1.27 11.84
CA ALA A 248 -5.83 -0.05 12.44
C ALA A 248 -5.28 -0.09 13.88
N CYS A 249 -4.10 0.49 14.12
CA CYS A 249 -3.51 0.65 15.44
C CYS A 249 -4.36 1.55 16.35
N HIS A 250 -4.89 2.66 15.82
CA HIS A 250 -5.76 3.57 16.56
C HIS A 250 -7.05 2.87 17.02
N VAL A 251 -7.71 2.12 16.12
CA VAL A 251 -8.91 1.33 16.43
C VAL A 251 -8.60 0.21 17.42
N PHE A 252 -7.47 -0.48 17.27
CA PHE A 252 -7.04 -1.50 18.23
C PHE A 252 -6.87 -0.91 19.63
N MET A 253 -6.25 0.27 19.72
CA MET A 253 -5.97 0.93 20.98
C MET A 253 -7.23 1.51 21.63
N HIS A 254 -8.04 2.30 20.92
CA HIS A 254 -9.23 2.94 21.50
C HIS A 254 -10.50 2.08 21.49
N GLY A 255 -10.57 1.08 20.60
CA GLY A 255 -11.73 0.21 20.44
C GLY A 255 -11.64 -1.12 21.16
N LEU A 256 -10.45 -1.73 21.22
CA LEU A 256 -10.24 -3.05 21.86
C LEU A 256 -9.50 -2.95 23.19
N ASN A 257 -8.97 -1.78 23.54
CA ASN A 257 -8.26 -1.52 24.79
C ASN A 257 -8.79 -0.21 25.41
N CYS A 258 -8.41 0.04 26.66
CA CYS A 258 -8.70 1.30 27.34
C CYS A 258 -7.43 2.14 27.41
N VAL A 259 -7.40 3.25 26.68
CA VAL A 259 -6.23 4.15 26.65
C VAL A 259 -6.58 5.45 27.34
N GLN A 260 -5.73 5.84 28.28
CA GLN A 260 -5.83 7.11 29.00
C GLN A 260 -4.61 7.95 28.71
N ILE A 261 -4.83 9.16 28.23
CA ILE A 261 -3.78 10.03 27.73
C ILE A 261 -3.81 11.33 28.53
N TYR A 262 -2.68 11.67 29.14
CA TYR A 262 -2.48 12.90 29.90
C TYR A 262 -1.41 13.74 29.20
N GLY A 263 -1.66 15.03 29.00
CA GLY A 263 -0.71 15.94 28.35
C GLY A 263 -0.72 15.90 26.81
N ALA A 264 -1.77 15.35 26.20
CA ALA A 264 -1.87 15.21 24.73
C ALA A 264 -1.67 16.55 24.00
N GLU A 265 -2.13 17.64 24.59
CA GLU A 265 -2.01 19.00 24.08
C GLU A 265 -0.56 19.41 23.83
N LYS A 266 0.39 18.92 24.63
CA LYS A 266 1.82 19.23 24.49
C LYS A 266 2.39 18.63 23.22
N LEU A 267 2.03 17.38 22.93
CA LEU A 267 2.44 16.72 21.69
C LEU A 267 1.73 17.35 20.48
N HIS A 268 0.43 17.65 20.59
CA HIS A 268 -0.32 18.29 19.50
C HIS A 268 0.23 19.66 19.16
N GLN A 269 0.61 20.46 20.17
CA GLN A 269 1.30 21.74 19.97
C GLN A 269 2.66 21.57 19.30
N ALA A 270 3.43 20.54 19.70
CA ALA A 270 4.71 20.23 19.08
C ALA A 270 4.60 19.71 17.63
N LEU A 271 3.44 19.19 17.23
CA LEU A 271 3.19 18.71 15.86
C LEU A 271 2.60 19.79 14.96
N LEU A 272 1.60 20.53 15.44
CA LEU A 272 0.83 21.48 14.65
C LEU A 272 1.31 22.93 14.78
N GLY A 273 1.91 23.29 15.91
CA GLY A 273 2.37 24.65 16.22
C GLY A 273 3.88 24.84 16.16
N ARG A 274 4.62 23.82 15.71
CA ARG A 274 6.09 23.87 15.59
C ARG A 274 6.49 24.79 14.44
N PRO A 275 7.49 25.68 14.64
CA PRO A 275 8.01 26.53 13.57
C PRO A 275 8.41 25.71 12.34
N GLU A 276 8.18 26.26 11.15
CA GLU A 276 8.51 25.59 9.89
C GLU A 276 10.02 25.24 9.85
N GLY A 277 10.33 24.02 9.44
CA GLY A 277 11.71 23.52 9.39
C GLY A 277 12.32 23.16 10.76
N LYS A 278 11.68 23.46 11.90
CA LYS A 278 12.23 23.08 13.22
C LYS A 278 12.13 21.56 13.43
N PRO A 279 13.23 20.83 13.69
CA PRO A 279 13.17 19.37 13.86
C PRO A 279 12.48 18.96 15.16
N LEU A 280 11.88 17.76 15.17
CA LEU A 280 11.18 17.19 16.34
C LEU A 280 11.75 15.80 16.64
N ILE A 281 12.08 15.58 17.90
CA ILE A 281 12.40 14.26 18.44
C ILE A 281 11.35 13.93 19.50
N THR A 282 10.73 12.76 19.39
CA THR A 282 9.96 12.20 20.51
C THR A 282 10.73 11.06 21.15
N VAL A 283 10.71 11.00 22.48
CA VAL A 283 11.41 9.98 23.25
C VAL A 283 10.46 9.30 24.21
N SER A 284 10.54 7.97 24.32
CA SER A 284 9.75 7.21 25.28
C SER A 284 10.47 5.98 25.83
N ASN A 285 9.88 5.38 26.86
CA ASN A 285 10.26 4.06 27.32
C ASN A 285 9.90 2.98 26.29
N HIS A 286 10.60 1.85 26.32
CA HIS A 286 10.33 0.73 25.42
C HIS A 286 10.10 -0.56 26.21
N VAL A 287 8.86 -1.06 26.20
CA VAL A 287 8.41 -2.21 26.99
C VAL A 287 7.91 -3.35 26.08
N ALA A 288 7.09 -3.04 25.08
CA ALA A 288 6.56 -4.00 24.11
C ALA A 288 7.12 -3.78 22.69
N SER A 289 7.15 -4.83 21.86
CA SER A 289 7.60 -4.73 20.46
C SER A 289 6.72 -3.81 19.59
N VAL A 290 5.49 -3.55 20.04
CA VAL A 290 4.48 -2.78 19.33
C VAL A 290 4.23 -1.40 19.94
N ASP A 291 5.11 -0.95 20.85
CA ASP A 291 4.98 0.36 21.51
C ASP A 291 4.87 1.50 20.50
N ASP A 292 5.83 1.56 19.56
CA ASP A 292 5.91 2.65 18.59
C ASP A 292 4.63 2.78 17.75
N PRO A 293 4.16 1.77 16.98
CA PRO A 293 2.96 1.92 16.16
C PRO A 293 1.68 2.11 16.97
N LEU A 294 1.50 1.37 18.08
CA LEU A 294 0.24 1.43 18.84
C LEU A 294 0.13 2.69 19.69
N VAL A 295 1.16 3.03 20.47
CA VAL A 295 1.10 4.20 21.35
C VAL A 295 1.04 5.45 20.51
N ILE A 296 1.87 5.60 19.47
CA ILE A 296 1.84 6.82 18.65
C ILE A 296 0.50 6.97 17.92
N ALA A 297 -0.06 5.90 17.35
CA ALA A 297 -1.39 5.97 16.72
C ALA A 297 -2.48 6.42 17.71
N SER A 298 -2.36 6.06 18.99
CA SER A 298 -3.30 6.49 20.03
C SER A 298 -3.17 7.97 20.40
N LEU A 299 -1.98 8.55 20.25
CA LEU A 299 -1.65 9.93 20.64
C LEU A 299 -1.97 10.96 19.54
N LEU A 300 -2.07 10.54 18.29
CA LEU A 300 -2.17 11.44 17.15
C LEU A 300 -3.62 11.83 16.82
N PRO A 301 -3.86 13.10 16.43
CA PRO A 301 -5.14 13.48 15.85
C PRO A 301 -5.30 12.84 14.46
N PRO A 302 -6.54 12.50 14.02
CA PRO A 302 -6.77 11.86 12.73
C PRO A 302 -6.21 12.64 11.53
N SER A 303 -6.21 13.98 11.59
CA SER A 303 -5.66 14.84 10.54
C SER A 303 -4.16 14.63 10.30
N VAL A 304 -3.37 14.40 11.36
CA VAL A 304 -1.93 14.13 11.26
C VAL A 304 -1.67 12.68 10.85
N MET A 305 -2.53 11.75 11.28
CA MET A 305 -2.40 10.34 10.93
C MET A 305 -2.61 10.07 9.43
N LEU A 306 -3.43 10.88 8.76
CA LEU A 306 -3.66 10.79 7.32
C LEU A 306 -2.53 11.43 6.48
N ASP A 307 -1.62 12.18 7.09
CA ASP A 307 -0.50 12.81 6.41
C ASP A 307 0.82 12.06 6.67
N ALA A 308 1.12 11.12 5.78
CA ALA A 308 2.35 10.33 5.84
C ALA A 308 3.64 11.18 5.82
N ARG A 309 3.62 12.41 5.28
CA ARG A 309 4.81 13.27 5.24
C ARG A 309 5.17 13.79 6.63
N ASN A 310 4.15 14.19 7.39
CA ASN A 310 4.30 14.76 8.73
C ASN A 310 4.41 13.71 9.84
N LEU A 311 4.25 12.43 9.51
CA LEU A 311 4.45 11.33 10.47
C LEU A 311 5.94 11.03 10.74
N ARG A 312 6.20 10.51 11.93
CA ARG A 312 7.54 10.21 12.43
C ARG A 312 8.26 9.16 11.59
N TRP A 313 9.58 9.26 11.59
CA TRP A 313 10.48 8.15 11.33
C TRP A 313 10.86 7.50 12.64
N THR A 314 10.93 6.17 12.70
CA THR A 314 11.34 5.45 13.92
C THR A 314 12.56 4.58 13.63
N LEU A 315 13.33 4.22 14.66
CA LEU A 315 14.56 3.44 14.52
C LEU A 315 14.31 2.00 14.99
N CYS A 316 14.58 1.01 14.13
CA CYS A 316 14.52 -0.41 14.50
C CYS A 316 15.85 -1.12 14.27
N ALA A 317 16.12 -2.12 15.10
CA ALA A 317 17.32 -2.93 14.99
C ALA A 317 17.33 -3.74 13.68
N THR A 318 18.44 -3.67 12.93
CA THR A 318 18.61 -4.34 11.62
C THR A 318 18.38 -5.84 11.73
N ASP A 319 18.89 -6.47 12.78
CA ASP A 319 18.75 -7.91 13.09
C ASP A 319 17.31 -8.35 13.41
N ARG A 320 16.37 -7.40 13.53
CA ARG A 320 14.97 -7.66 13.86
C ARG A 320 14.04 -7.32 12.71
N CYS A 321 14.13 -6.08 12.21
CA CYS A 321 13.22 -5.57 11.19
C CYS A 321 13.75 -5.76 9.76
N PHE A 322 15.05 -5.91 9.56
CA PHE A 322 15.67 -5.87 8.23
C PHE A 322 16.41 -7.17 7.91
N THR A 323 15.79 -8.31 8.24
CA THR A 323 16.38 -9.64 8.10
C THR A 323 16.30 -10.20 6.68
N ASN A 324 15.31 -9.78 5.89
CA ASN A 324 15.15 -10.19 4.49
C ASN A 324 14.65 -9.02 3.62
N PRO A 325 14.77 -9.09 2.28
CA PRO A 325 14.42 -8.00 1.38
C PRO A 325 12.94 -7.57 1.44
N VAL A 326 12.02 -8.52 1.60
CA VAL A 326 10.57 -8.25 1.66
C VAL A 326 10.22 -7.49 2.94
N LEU A 327 10.68 -8.01 4.08
CA LEU A 327 10.47 -7.40 5.39
C LEU A 327 11.14 -6.01 5.46
N SER A 328 12.35 -5.90 4.89
CA SER A 328 13.05 -4.62 4.78
C SER A 328 12.26 -3.60 3.95
N ALA A 329 11.65 -4.02 2.84
CA ALA A 329 10.81 -3.15 2.02
C ALA A 329 9.56 -2.72 2.80
N PHE A 330 8.89 -3.64 3.50
CA PHE A 330 7.75 -3.32 4.36
C PHE A 330 8.10 -2.28 5.42
N PHE A 331 9.18 -2.50 6.19
CA PHE A 331 9.57 -1.57 7.26
C PHE A 331 9.98 -0.19 6.73
N ARG A 332 10.60 -0.11 5.54
CA ARG A 332 10.83 1.18 4.85
C ARG A 332 9.52 1.87 4.45
N CYS A 333 8.54 1.10 3.97
CA CYS A 333 7.22 1.63 3.59
C CYS A 333 6.42 2.16 4.79
N VAL A 334 6.72 1.73 6.01
CA VAL A 334 6.09 2.24 7.24
C VAL A 334 7.01 3.17 8.05
N LYS A 335 8.00 3.76 7.38
CA LYS A 335 8.90 4.82 7.90
C LYS A 335 9.81 4.36 9.05
N VAL A 336 10.33 3.14 8.96
CA VAL A 336 11.33 2.61 9.90
C VAL A 336 12.72 2.68 9.28
N LEU A 337 13.67 3.18 10.06
CA LEU A 337 15.08 3.31 9.71
C LEU A 337 15.88 2.17 10.38
N PRO A 338 16.79 1.50 9.63
CA PRO A 338 17.61 0.42 10.17
C PRO A 338 18.75 0.97 11.04
N VAL A 339 18.96 0.38 12.22
CA VAL A 339 20.08 0.69 13.12
C VAL A 339 20.73 -0.60 13.58
N SER A 340 22.04 -0.71 13.44
CA SER A 340 22.81 -1.85 13.92
C SER A 340 23.17 -1.68 15.39
N ARG A 341 22.89 -2.72 16.19
CA ARG A 341 23.28 -2.74 17.60
C ARG A 341 24.77 -3.06 17.71
N GLY A 342 25.49 -2.28 18.52
CA GLY A 342 26.92 -2.49 18.78
C GLY A 342 27.88 -1.77 17.83
N GLU A 343 27.41 -1.21 16.71
CA GLU A 343 28.23 -0.43 15.77
C GLU A 343 28.54 1.00 16.25
N GLY A 344 28.14 1.35 17.47
CA GLY A 344 28.33 2.69 18.04
C GLY A 344 27.31 3.72 17.53
N ILE A 345 27.55 4.99 17.86
CA ILE A 345 26.63 6.09 17.53
C ILE A 345 26.84 6.65 16.13
N TYR A 346 28.03 6.47 15.54
CA TYR A 346 28.41 6.93 14.21
C TYR A 346 28.18 5.82 13.19
N GLN A 347 26.93 5.62 12.81
CA GLN A 347 26.50 4.58 11.87
C GLN A 347 25.48 5.14 10.88
N LYS A 348 25.38 4.48 9.71
CA LYS A 348 24.52 4.92 8.60
C LYS A 348 23.07 5.16 9.02
N GLY A 349 22.49 4.29 9.86
CA GLY A 349 21.13 4.44 10.35
C GLY A 349 20.88 5.74 11.14
N MET A 350 21.87 6.15 11.94
CA MET A 350 21.82 7.39 12.70
C MET A 350 22.04 8.61 11.80
N ASP A 351 22.88 8.49 10.77
CA ASP A 351 23.10 9.54 9.77
C ASP A 351 21.83 9.79 8.94
N MET A 352 21.09 8.73 8.61
CA MET A 352 19.78 8.83 7.98
C MET A 352 18.77 9.56 8.88
N ALA A 353 18.73 9.24 10.17
CA ALA A 353 17.86 9.92 11.13
C ALA A 353 18.22 11.41 11.26
N LEU A 354 19.52 11.75 11.31
CA LEU A 354 20.00 13.14 11.27
C LEU A 354 19.56 13.85 9.98
N SER A 355 19.71 13.21 8.82
CA SER A 355 19.23 13.77 7.55
C SER A 355 17.73 14.07 7.57
N LYS A 356 16.90 13.18 8.14
CA LYS A 356 15.46 13.44 8.28
C LYS A 356 15.18 14.59 9.25
N LEU A 357 15.96 14.73 10.32
CA LEU A 357 15.84 15.87 11.25
C LEU A 357 16.24 17.18 10.60
N ASN A 358 17.38 17.24 9.90
CA ASN A 358 17.88 18.45 9.25
C ASN A 358 16.92 18.98 8.16
N ASN A 359 16.07 18.10 7.61
CA ASN A 359 14.97 18.47 6.72
C ASN A 359 13.68 18.93 7.46
N GLY A 360 13.75 19.25 8.76
CA GLY A 360 12.60 19.63 9.59
C GLY A 360 11.66 18.49 9.95
N GLY A 361 12.09 17.24 9.74
CA GLY A 361 11.28 16.05 9.99
C GLY A 361 11.02 15.77 11.47
N TRP A 362 10.36 14.64 11.71
CA TRP A 362 10.09 14.11 13.04
C TRP A 362 10.72 12.71 13.16
N VAL A 363 11.56 12.50 14.17
CA VAL A 363 12.13 11.20 14.53
C VAL A 363 11.65 10.76 15.90
N HIS A 364 11.31 9.49 16.06
CA HIS A 364 11.06 8.85 17.34
C HIS A 364 12.17 7.88 17.67
N ILE A 365 12.59 7.87 18.94
CA ILE A 365 13.65 7.01 19.42
C ILE A 365 13.38 6.57 20.86
N PHE A 366 13.69 5.30 21.14
CA PHE A 366 13.71 4.76 22.49
C PHE A 366 15.13 4.89 23.07
N PRO A 367 15.38 5.81 24.02
CA PRO A 367 16.74 6.11 24.46
C PRO A 367 17.48 4.93 25.09
N GLU A 368 16.76 3.93 25.62
CA GLU A 368 17.32 2.73 26.23
C GLU A 368 18.07 1.84 25.21
N GLY A 369 17.73 1.92 23.92
CA GLY A 369 18.30 1.12 22.82
C GLY A 369 17.85 -0.35 22.78
N SER A 370 17.17 -0.81 23.83
CA SER A 370 16.58 -2.15 23.92
C SER A 370 15.28 -2.09 24.71
N ARG A 371 14.42 -3.09 24.51
CA ARG A 371 13.22 -3.28 25.33
C ARG A 371 13.60 -3.54 26.79
N SER A 372 12.83 -2.96 27.70
CA SER A 372 12.92 -3.22 29.12
C SER A 372 12.70 -4.70 29.42
N ARG A 373 13.57 -5.25 30.28
CA ARG A 373 13.52 -6.65 30.74
C ARG A 373 12.66 -6.83 31.99
N ASP A 374 12.34 -5.76 32.69
CA ASP A 374 11.55 -5.79 33.93
C ASP A 374 10.07 -5.48 33.72
N GLY A 375 9.62 -5.42 32.45
CA GLY A 375 8.25 -5.06 32.09
C GLY A 375 7.95 -3.58 32.23
N GLY A 376 8.99 -2.73 32.20
CA GLY A 376 8.86 -1.29 32.36
C GLY A 376 8.61 -0.87 33.81
N ARG A 377 9.11 -1.61 34.80
CA ARG A 377 9.08 -1.16 36.20
C ARG A 377 10.07 -0.02 36.43
N THR A 378 11.21 -0.08 35.75
CA THR A 378 12.23 0.97 35.76
C THR A 378 12.48 1.51 34.35
N ILE A 379 13.09 2.70 34.28
CA ILE A 379 13.58 3.28 33.04
C ILE A 379 15.08 2.96 32.94
N GLY A 380 15.49 2.29 31.86
CA GLY A 380 16.90 2.00 31.60
C GLY A 380 17.74 3.24 31.32
N SER A 381 19.06 3.09 31.34
CA SER A 381 19.97 4.19 31.01
C SER A 381 19.84 4.64 29.56
N ALA A 382 19.58 5.93 29.36
CA ALA A 382 19.56 6.55 28.03
C ALA A 382 20.96 6.48 27.39
N LYS A 383 21.04 5.98 26.17
CA LYS A 383 22.28 5.82 25.41
C LYS A 383 22.65 7.11 24.68
N ARG A 384 23.93 7.26 24.33
CA ARG A 384 24.47 8.42 23.58
C ARG A 384 23.83 8.65 22.21
N GLY A 385 23.16 7.66 21.63
CA GLY A 385 22.51 7.77 20.32
C GLY A 385 21.46 8.89 20.26
N VAL A 386 20.62 9.04 21.28
CA VAL A 386 19.64 10.14 21.32
C VAL A 386 20.33 11.50 21.46
N ALA A 387 21.41 11.58 22.23
CA ALA A 387 22.17 12.81 22.38
C ALA A 387 22.84 13.22 21.07
N ARG A 388 23.34 12.26 20.28
CA ARG A 388 23.85 12.51 18.93
C ARG A 388 22.79 13.18 18.06
N LEU A 389 21.55 12.70 18.05
CA LEU A 389 20.47 13.30 17.27
C LEU A 389 20.14 14.75 17.69
N VAL A 390 20.28 15.06 18.98
CA VAL A 390 20.06 16.42 19.51
C VAL A 390 21.23 17.35 19.18
N MET A 391 22.46 16.84 19.28
CA MET A 391 23.68 17.63 19.21
C MET A 391 24.22 17.81 17.80
N ASP A 392 24.04 16.81 16.93
CA ASP A 392 24.61 16.81 15.56
C ASP A 392 23.61 17.30 14.51
N ALA A 393 22.36 17.58 14.89
CA ALA A 393 21.40 18.21 13.99
C ALA A 393 21.79 19.69 13.74
N ASP A 394 21.56 20.16 12.50
CA ASP A 394 21.93 21.51 12.05
C ASP A 394 21.20 22.59 12.87
N SER A 395 19.99 22.28 13.31
CA SER A 395 19.22 23.09 14.25
C SER A 395 18.79 22.23 15.45
N THR A 396 18.88 22.81 16.65
CA THR A 396 18.53 22.09 17.89
C THR A 396 17.07 21.63 17.83
N PRO A 397 16.80 20.31 17.87
CA PRO A 397 15.46 19.77 17.78
C PRO A 397 14.64 20.11 19.02
N MET A 398 13.33 20.26 18.85
CA MET A 398 12.41 20.16 19.97
C MET A 398 12.35 18.70 20.42
N VAL A 399 12.58 18.42 21.71
CA VAL A 399 12.53 17.04 22.25
C VAL A 399 11.34 16.88 23.17
N VAL A 400 10.36 16.08 22.79
CA VAL A 400 9.13 15.85 23.57
C VAL A 400 9.14 14.44 24.18
N PRO A 401 9.23 14.31 25.52
CA PRO A 401 9.19 13.03 26.19
C PRO A 401 7.76 12.56 26.45
N PHE A 402 7.51 11.27 26.34
CA PHE A 402 6.29 10.65 26.85
C PHE A 402 6.60 9.28 27.44
N VAL A 403 5.81 8.84 28.41
CA VAL A 403 5.99 7.54 29.08
C VAL A 403 4.66 6.84 29.16
N HIS A 404 4.66 5.52 28.97
CA HIS A 404 3.47 4.71 29.09
C HIS A 404 3.65 3.52 30.04
N THR A 405 2.54 3.06 30.60
CA THR A 405 2.41 1.80 31.35
C THR A 405 1.19 1.02 30.87
N GLY A 406 1.26 -0.32 30.90
CA GLY A 406 0.19 -1.24 30.49
C GLY A 406 0.47 -1.97 29.17
N MET A 407 1.37 -1.44 28.33
CA MET A 407 1.76 -2.10 27.06
C MET A 407 2.41 -3.47 27.27
N GLN A 408 3.06 -3.70 28.42
CA GLN A 408 3.57 -5.01 28.83
C GLN A 408 2.48 -6.09 28.92
N GLU A 409 1.23 -5.71 29.17
CA GLU A 409 0.11 -6.64 29.24
C GLU A 409 -0.51 -6.92 27.87
N ILE A 410 -0.44 -5.95 26.95
CA ILE A 410 -0.85 -6.11 25.56
C ILE A 410 0.11 -7.06 24.86
N MET A 411 1.41 -6.81 24.93
CA MET A 411 2.41 -7.62 24.22
C MET A 411 3.58 -7.99 25.13
N PRO A 412 3.40 -8.97 26.04
CA PRO A 412 4.47 -9.47 26.89
C PRO A 412 5.66 -10.02 26.08
N ILE A 413 6.84 -10.06 26.68
CA ILE A 413 8.02 -10.64 26.03
C ILE A 413 7.74 -12.13 25.73
N GLY A 414 8.00 -12.54 24.49
CA GLY A 414 7.80 -13.92 24.03
C GLY A 414 6.40 -14.23 23.50
N VAL A 415 5.45 -13.30 23.57
CA VAL A 415 4.13 -13.46 22.97
C VAL A 415 4.14 -12.90 21.54
N HIS A 416 3.50 -13.62 20.61
CA HIS A 416 3.46 -13.26 19.19
C HIS A 416 2.23 -12.43 18.79
N PHE A 417 1.20 -12.37 19.63
CA PHE A 417 -0.03 -11.63 19.35
C PHE A 417 -0.41 -10.66 20.47
N PRO A 418 -0.87 -9.43 20.13
CA PRO A 418 -1.28 -8.47 21.13
C PRO A 418 -2.62 -8.90 21.77
N LYS A 419 -2.66 -8.89 23.10
CA LYS A 419 -3.87 -9.13 23.90
C LYS A 419 -4.77 -7.88 23.87
N ILE A 420 -6.07 -8.11 24.00
CA ILE A 420 -7.10 -7.07 24.05
C ILE A 420 -7.64 -6.89 25.49
N GLY A 421 -8.47 -5.87 25.69
CA GLY A 421 -9.11 -5.57 26.97
C GLY A 421 -8.13 -5.06 28.04
N LYS A 422 -6.98 -4.50 27.61
CA LYS A 422 -5.95 -4.01 28.52
C LYS A 422 -6.08 -2.51 28.74
N LYS A 423 -5.61 -2.06 29.91
CA LYS A 423 -5.52 -0.65 30.26
C LYS A 423 -4.13 -0.14 29.94
N VAL A 424 -4.04 0.95 29.19
CA VAL A 424 -2.79 1.64 28.87
C VAL A 424 -2.92 3.09 29.32
N THR A 425 -1.97 3.54 30.12
CA THR A 425 -1.89 4.94 30.56
C THR A 425 -0.65 5.58 29.95
N VAL A 426 -0.81 6.72 29.31
CA VAL A 426 0.25 7.48 28.65
C VAL A 426 0.30 8.89 29.21
N LEU A 427 1.49 9.35 29.59
CA LEU A 427 1.73 10.70 30.09
C LEU A 427 2.78 11.39 29.20
N ILE A 428 2.42 12.53 28.64
CA ILE A 428 3.29 13.38 27.82
C ILE A 428 3.84 14.51 28.69
N GLY A 429 5.16 14.68 28.67
CA GLY A 429 5.88 15.73 29.38
C GLY A 429 6.10 16.99 28.55
N ASP A 430 6.58 18.04 29.20
CA ASP A 430 6.99 19.28 28.53
C ASP A 430 8.25 19.06 27.68
N PRO A 431 8.42 19.82 26.58
CA PRO A 431 9.64 19.78 25.79
C PRO A 431 10.89 20.02 26.65
N ILE A 432 11.94 19.25 26.41
CA ILE A 432 13.22 19.35 27.14
C ILE A 432 14.09 20.43 26.48
N ALA A 433 14.54 21.39 27.27
CA ALA A 433 15.46 22.44 26.83
C ALA A 433 16.93 21.97 26.92
N PHE A 434 17.72 22.38 25.92
CA PHE A 434 19.15 22.07 25.82
C PHE A 434 19.99 23.31 25.51
N ASP A 435 19.42 24.52 25.54
CA ASP A 435 20.12 25.74 25.14
C ASP A 435 21.41 25.95 25.95
N ASP A 436 21.40 25.60 27.24
CA ASP A 436 22.56 25.63 28.13
C ASP A 436 23.67 24.63 27.77
N LEU A 437 23.34 23.49 27.17
CA LEU A 437 24.31 22.47 26.75
C LEU A 437 24.77 22.64 25.29
N VAL A 438 24.01 23.39 24.50
CA VAL A 438 24.28 23.63 23.08
C VAL A 438 25.21 24.82 22.88
N LEU A 439 25.19 25.83 23.77
CA LEU A 439 26.09 26.99 23.69
C LEU A 439 27.58 26.60 23.85
N ASP A 440 27.88 25.50 24.54
CA ASP A 440 29.25 24.96 24.67
C ASP A 440 29.75 24.21 23.42
N LYS A 441 28.95 24.11 22.33
CA LYS A 441 29.33 23.40 21.10
C LYS A 441 30.46 24.07 20.32
N ASP A 442 30.54 25.40 20.36
CA ASP A 442 31.44 26.17 19.49
C ASP A 442 32.91 26.17 19.98
N ASP A 443 33.17 25.75 21.23
CA ASP A 443 34.50 25.75 21.86
C ASP A 443 35.04 24.33 22.21
N ALA A 444 34.32 23.26 21.89
CA ALA A 444 34.61 21.90 22.41
C ALA A 444 35.53 21.03 21.52
N GLN A 445 36.65 20.55 22.08
CA GLN A 445 37.48 19.47 21.50
C GLN A 445 36.76 18.10 21.55
N HIS A 446 37.27 17.10 20.81
CA HIS A 446 36.60 15.80 20.64
C HIS A 446 36.32 15.05 21.96
N ASP A 447 37.22 15.12 22.95
CA ASP A 447 37.01 14.51 24.28
C ASP A 447 35.88 15.19 25.08
N SER A 448 35.66 16.49 24.86
CA SER A 448 34.56 17.24 25.49
C SER A 448 33.19 16.88 24.89
N ARG A 449 33.12 16.47 23.62
CA ARG A 449 31.85 16.05 22.98
C ARG A 449 31.23 14.81 23.62
N GLY A 450 32.06 13.86 24.05
CA GLY A 450 31.57 12.66 24.75
C GLY A 450 30.85 13.01 26.05
N ILE A 451 31.40 13.96 26.81
CA ILE A 451 30.80 14.48 28.05
C ILE A 451 29.48 15.18 27.77
N LEU A 452 29.40 16.00 26.71
CA LEU A 452 28.16 16.66 26.30
C LEU A 452 27.08 15.64 25.90
N TYR A 453 27.44 14.58 25.16
CA TYR A 453 26.49 13.52 24.84
C TYR A 453 25.97 12.81 26.10
N ASP A 454 26.85 12.52 27.06
CA ASP A 454 26.44 11.91 28.33
C ASP A 454 25.53 12.83 29.13
N ALA A 455 25.79 14.14 29.16
CA ALA A 455 24.95 15.13 29.82
C ALA A 455 23.54 15.20 29.20
N VAL A 456 23.45 15.28 27.86
CA VAL A 456 22.17 15.31 27.12
C VAL A 456 21.40 14.01 27.33
N SER A 457 22.05 12.85 27.17
CA SER A 457 21.41 11.54 27.40
C SER A 457 20.93 11.41 28.85
N SER A 458 21.74 11.83 29.83
CA SER A 458 21.36 11.80 31.25
C SER A 458 20.16 12.67 31.54
N ARG A 459 20.11 13.89 30.98
CA ARG A 459 18.96 14.79 31.12
C ARG A 459 17.68 14.18 30.56
N ILE A 460 17.75 13.57 29.37
CA ILE A 460 16.61 12.86 28.77
C ILE A 460 16.16 11.69 29.65
N GLY A 461 17.12 10.88 30.14
CA GLY A 461 16.85 9.75 31.03
C GLY A 461 16.16 10.18 32.34
N GLN A 462 16.65 11.25 32.97
CA GLN A 462 16.06 11.80 34.20
C GLN A 462 14.62 12.25 33.98
N ARG A 463 14.33 12.96 32.87
CA ARG A 463 12.97 13.40 32.55
C ARG A 463 12.02 12.22 32.30
N LEU A 464 12.47 11.16 31.63
CA LEU A 464 11.68 9.94 31.47
C LEU A 464 11.44 9.24 32.82
N GLN A 465 12.41 9.23 33.72
CA GLN A 465 12.25 8.65 35.05
C GLN A 465 11.24 9.43 35.92
N GLU A 466 11.28 10.76 35.87
CA GLU A 466 10.30 11.63 36.55
C GLU A 466 8.88 11.35 36.04
N LEU A 467 8.70 11.30 34.72
CA LEU A 467 7.40 10.97 34.10
C LEU A 467 6.95 9.55 34.44
N LYS A 468 7.88 8.60 34.59
CA LYS A 468 7.54 7.21 34.96
C LYS A 468 6.91 7.13 36.34
N VAL A 469 7.45 7.84 37.33
CA VAL A 469 6.88 7.89 38.68
C VAL A 469 5.46 8.46 38.65
N LEU A 470 5.23 9.48 37.83
CA LEU A 470 3.91 10.11 37.69
C LEU A 470 2.91 9.20 36.98
N VAL A 471 3.28 8.57 35.86
CA VAL A 471 2.36 7.70 35.11
C VAL A 471 1.97 6.47 35.93
N ASP A 472 2.88 5.92 36.73
CA ASP A 472 2.57 4.79 37.60
C ASP A 472 1.59 5.18 38.70
N ARG A 473 1.77 6.36 39.30
CA ARG A 473 0.82 6.89 40.28
C ARG A 473 -0.57 7.07 39.67
N LEU A 474 -0.65 7.72 38.51
CA LEU A 474 -1.92 7.92 37.77
C LEU A 474 -2.59 6.59 37.39
N SER A 475 -1.81 5.55 37.11
CA SER A 475 -2.35 4.23 36.75
C SER A 475 -3.04 3.53 37.94
N LEU A 476 -2.56 3.80 39.17
CA LEU A 476 -3.03 3.22 40.43
C LEU A 476 -4.21 3.96 41.06
N GLU A 477 -4.33 5.28 40.87
CA GLU A 477 -5.31 6.13 41.56
C GLU A 477 -6.77 6.01 41.07
N GLN A 478 -7.10 5.05 40.20
CA GLN A 478 -8.45 4.97 39.60
C GLN A 478 -9.40 3.97 40.27
N PRO A 479 -10.64 4.39 40.63
CA PRO A 479 -11.65 3.51 41.25
C PRO A 479 -12.37 2.58 40.27
N LEU A 480 -13.00 1.56 40.86
CA LEU A 480 -13.70 0.38 40.33
C LEU A 480 -14.87 0.62 39.35
N GLU A 481 -15.16 1.85 38.90
CA GLU A 481 -16.36 2.15 38.08
C GLU A 481 -16.25 1.72 36.61
N VAL A 482 -15.04 1.44 36.11
CA VAL A 482 -14.85 1.12 34.69
C VAL A 482 -15.25 -0.34 34.37
N GLN A 483 -15.39 -1.20 35.39
CA GLN A 483 -15.55 -2.67 35.23
C GLN A 483 -16.82 -3.08 34.44
N GLU A 484 -17.93 -2.34 34.56
CA GLU A 484 -19.21 -2.70 33.91
C GLU A 484 -19.32 -2.34 32.42
N TYR A 485 -18.49 -1.41 31.91
CA TYR A 485 -18.50 -1.02 30.50
C TYR A 485 -17.76 -2.03 29.58
N TYR A 486 -16.89 -2.88 30.15
CA TYR A 486 -15.98 -3.76 29.40
C TYR A 486 -16.63 -4.97 28.74
N ILE A 487 -17.80 -5.41 29.22
CA ILE A 487 -18.37 -6.70 28.81
C ILE A 487 -19.11 -6.60 27.47
N HIS A 488 -19.57 -5.40 27.06
CA HIS A 488 -20.50 -5.28 25.93
C HIS A 488 -19.87 -4.92 24.56
N ASN A 489 -18.64 -4.42 24.50
CA ASN A 489 -18.00 -3.94 23.24
C ASN A 489 -16.93 -4.88 22.66
N SER A 490 -16.44 -5.88 23.39
CA SER A 490 -15.34 -6.75 22.95
C SER A 490 -15.75 -7.78 21.88
N GLU A 491 -17.02 -8.22 21.87
CA GLU A 491 -17.49 -9.28 20.95
C GLU A 491 -17.58 -8.82 19.49
N ARG A 492 -17.85 -7.53 19.22
CA ARG A 492 -18.03 -7.01 17.86
C ARG A 492 -16.71 -6.67 17.15
N GLY A 493 -15.72 -6.20 17.89
CA GLY A 493 -14.40 -5.85 17.34
C GLY A 493 -13.48 -7.06 17.13
N TYR A 494 -13.65 -8.12 17.92
CA TYR A 494 -12.91 -9.37 17.79
C TYR A 494 -13.09 -10.02 16.40
N GLY A 495 -14.31 -10.02 15.87
CA GLY A 495 -14.60 -10.55 14.54
C GLY A 495 -13.94 -9.78 13.39
N ILE A 496 -13.71 -8.48 13.54
CA ILE A 496 -13.06 -7.64 12.52
C ILE A 496 -11.54 -7.83 12.58
N TRP A 497 -10.96 -8.00 13.77
CA TRP A 497 -9.51 -8.19 13.95
C TRP A 497 -9.01 -9.53 13.40
N GLN A 498 -9.80 -10.60 13.53
CA GLN A 498 -9.45 -11.91 12.95
C GLN A 498 -9.52 -11.94 11.41
N GLN A 499 -10.23 -11.00 10.79
CA GLN A 499 -10.36 -10.91 9.33
C GLN A 499 -9.19 -10.15 8.67
N VAL A 500 -8.29 -9.56 9.47
CA VAL A 500 -7.09 -8.93 8.92
C VAL A 500 -6.08 -10.02 8.57
N ASP A 501 -5.74 -10.13 7.29
CA ASP A 501 -4.71 -11.04 6.80
C ASP A 501 -3.31 -10.51 7.19
N TRP A 502 -2.80 -10.99 8.32
CA TRP A 502 -1.49 -10.63 8.84
C TRP A 502 -0.32 -11.23 8.03
N GLU A 503 -0.56 -12.27 7.23
CA GLU A 503 0.44 -12.83 6.33
C GLU A 503 0.70 -11.91 5.15
N ALA A 504 -0.34 -11.25 4.62
CA ALA A 504 -0.21 -10.21 3.59
C ALA A 504 0.67 -9.01 4.02
N PHE A 505 0.83 -8.78 5.33
CA PHE A 505 1.73 -7.77 5.88
C PHE A 505 3.15 -8.30 6.22
N GLY A 506 3.49 -9.52 5.82
CA GLY A 506 4.82 -10.10 6.03
C GLY A 506 5.10 -10.54 7.48
N MET A 507 4.06 -10.69 8.31
CA MET A 507 4.19 -11.13 9.71
C MET A 507 3.99 -12.65 9.90
N GLY A 508 3.81 -13.41 8.81
CA GLY A 508 3.59 -14.87 8.84
C GLY A 508 4.77 -15.69 9.38
N ASN A 509 6.02 -15.22 9.25
CA ASN A 509 7.19 -16.00 9.71
C ASN A 509 7.44 -15.98 11.23
N PHE A 510 6.55 -15.38 12.02
CA PHE A 510 6.56 -15.47 13.49
C PHE A 510 5.69 -16.61 14.04
N MET A 511 5.12 -17.46 13.16
CA MET A 511 3.87 -18.19 13.44
C MET A 511 3.99 -19.71 13.45
N LEU A 512 5.19 -20.31 13.47
CA LEU A 512 5.31 -21.78 13.47
C LEU A 512 6.30 -22.28 14.51
N SER A 513 5.78 -22.50 15.72
CA SER A 513 6.09 -23.67 16.55
C SER A 513 4.93 -23.88 17.53
N GLU A 514 3.97 -24.72 17.14
CA GLU A 514 2.86 -25.14 18.01
C GLU A 514 3.32 -26.25 18.96
N GLU A 515 3.03 -26.11 20.25
CA GLU A 515 2.67 -27.24 21.10
C GLU A 515 1.35 -26.92 21.80
N GLU A 516 0.32 -27.67 21.44
CA GLU A 516 -1.06 -27.56 21.93
C GLU A 516 -1.18 -27.85 23.44
N THR A 517 -2.07 -27.14 24.13
CA THR A 517 -2.75 -27.72 25.30
C THR A 517 -4.23 -27.33 25.33
N LYS A 518 -5.06 -28.37 25.27
CA LYS A 518 -6.53 -28.37 25.22
C LYS A 518 -7.14 -27.86 26.53
N PHE A 519 -8.13 -26.96 26.46
CA PHE A 519 -9.06 -26.72 27.55
C PHE A 519 -10.48 -27.15 27.19
N VAL A 520 -11.00 -28.04 28.03
CA VAL A 520 -12.31 -28.71 27.99
C VAL A 520 -13.41 -27.74 28.41
N LYS A 521 -14.46 -27.59 27.58
CA LYS A 521 -15.71 -26.90 27.95
C LYS A 521 -16.57 -27.81 28.84
N ARG A 522 -17.00 -27.32 30.01
CA ARG A 522 -18.15 -27.86 30.76
C ARG A 522 -19.39 -26.99 30.46
N PRO A 523 -20.59 -27.56 30.25
CA PRO A 523 -21.82 -26.80 30.13
C PRO A 523 -22.52 -26.63 31.49
N SER A 524 -23.24 -25.51 31.65
CA SER A 524 -24.21 -25.26 32.72
C SER A 524 -25.53 -24.76 32.10
N PRO A 525 -26.69 -24.97 32.77
CA PRO A 525 -27.88 -25.54 32.15
C PRO A 525 -28.96 -24.54 31.75
N GLU A 526 -29.87 -25.07 30.92
CA GLU A 526 -31.14 -24.52 30.44
C GLU A 526 -32.05 -23.97 31.55
N GLN A 527 -32.71 -22.84 31.27
CA GLN A 527 -34.02 -22.51 31.82
C GLN A 527 -34.95 -21.95 30.73
N THR A 528 -35.95 -22.76 30.43
CA THR A 528 -37.19 -22.49 29.70
C THR A 528 -38.08 -21.54 30.51
N VAL A 529 -38.82 -20.62 29.87
CA VAL A 529 -40.29 -20.40 30.04
C VAL A 529 -40.83 -19.44 28.95
N GLN A 530 -41.63 -20.03 28.06
CA GLN A 530 -42.95 -19.67 27.51
C GLN A 530 -43.29 -18.25 26.98
N ASN A 531 -43.74 -18.27 25.72
CA ASN A 531 -44.51 -17.26 24.97
C ASN A 531 -45.94 -17.07 25.51
N VAL A 532 -46.46 -15.84 25.44
CA VAL A 532 -47.89 -15.53 25.28
C VAL A 532 -48.06 -14.32 24.36
N ASP A 533 -49.07 -14.42 23.49
CA ASP A 533 -49.40 -13.61 22.31
C ASP A 533 -49.82 -12.13 22.51
N GLN A 534 -49.69 -11.40 21.41
CA GLN A 534 -50.07 -10.01 21.06
C GLN A 534 -51.59 -9.67 21.13
N PRO A 535 -51.99 -8.37 21.11
CA PRO A 535 -52.36 -7.73 19.83
C PRO A 535 -51.99 -6.23 19.63
N GLN A 536 -51.60 -5.93 18.39
CA GLN A 536 -51.65 -4.72 17.54
C GLN A 536 -52.53 -3.49 17.93
N LYS A 537 -52.02 -2.23 17.74
CA LYS A 537 -52.21 -1.30 16.57
C LYS A 537 -52.12 0.23 16.90
N LEU A 538 -51.46 1.00 15.98
CA LEU A 538 -51.61 2.44 15.56
C LEU A 538 -51.40 3.59 16.58
N ASP A 539 -50.93 4.83 16.29
CA ASP A 539 -50.27 5.53 15.17
C ASP A 539 -49.89 6.98 15.63
N LEU A 540 -49.00 7.68 14.90
CA LEU A 540 -48.84 9.16 14.74
C LEU A 540 -48.16 10.08 15.81
N SER A 541 -46.89 10.46 15.53
CA SER A 541 -46.17 11.78 15.43
C SER A 541 -46.65 13.09 16.16
N PRO A 542 -45.94 14.26 16.09
CA PRO A 542 -44.49 14.61 16.09
C PRO A 542 -44.14 15.76 17.10
N ARG A 543 -42.85 16.14 17.27
CA ARG A 543 -42.49 17.57 17.50
C ARG A 543 -41.00 17.90 17.37
N THR A 544 -40.78 18.89 16.50
CA THR A 544 -39.56 19.62 16.15
C THR A 544 -39.16 20.64 17.21
N VAL A 545 -37.86 20.91 17.41
CA VAL A 545 -37.32 22.27 17.64
C VAL A 545 -35.94 22.41 16.99
N ARG A 546 -35.82 23.45 16.17
CA ARG A 546 -34.60 23.99 15.55
C ARG A 546 -34.23 25.27 16.32
N VAL A 547 -32.96 25.46 16.70
CA VAL A 547 -32.38 26.79 16.97
C VAL A 547 -30.97 26.80 16.38
N GLY A 548 -30.73 27.72 15.47
CA GLY A 548 -29.41 28.01 14.91
C GLY A 548 -28.80 29.25 15.52
N PHE A 549 -27.50 29.42 15.31
CA PHE A 549 -26.84 30.72 15.26
C PHE A 549 -25.94 30.76 14.03
N SER A 550 -26.18 31.79 13.21
CA SER A 550 -25.38 32.21 12.07
C SER A 550 -24.31 33.21 12.52
N TYR A 551 -23.13 33.15 11.89
CA TYR A 551 -22.32 34.33 11.60
C TYR A 551 -21.69 34.15 10.21
N GLU A 552 -22.16 34.96 9.26
CA GLU A 552 -21.49 35.31 8.00
C GLU A 552 -20.31 36.26 8.32
N GLY A 553 -19.22 36.41 7.57
CA GLY A 553 -18.69 35.78 6.37
C GLY A 553 -17.17 36.08 6.32
N GLY A 554 -16.36 35.34 5.57
CA GLY A 554 -16.00 35.74 4.22
C GLY A 554 -14.59 35.25 3.84
N ILE A 555 -14.42 34.99 2.53
CA ILE A 555 -13.16 34.76 1.79
C ILE A 555 -12.43 33.41 2.03
N VAL A 556 -13.12 32.27 1.98
CA VAL A 556 -12.56 31.00 1.44
C VAL A 556 -13.69 30.17 0.80
N SER A 557 -14.35 30.76 -0.20
CA SER A 557 -15.34 30.09 -1.04
C SER A 557 -14.83 30.05 -2.47
N ARG A 558 -13.81 29.22 -2.71
CA ARG A 558 -13.39 28.69 -4.01
C ARG A 558 -12.36 27.60 -3.71
N ILE A 559 -12.39 26.52 -4.51
CA ILE A 559 -11.70 25.24 -4.29
C ILE A 559 -12.51 24.27 -3.41
N ARG A 560 -13.63 23.82 -3.97
CA ARG A 560 -14.13 22.46 -3.72
C ARG A 560 -14.36 21.83 -5.08
N GLY A 561 -13.81 20.64 -5.26
CA GLY A 561 -13.81 19.92 -6.53
C GLY A 561 -12.37 19.62 -6.91
N PHE A 562 -11.83 18.52 -6.38
CA PHE A 562 -11.38 17.35 -7.16
C PHE A 562 -10.96 16.26 -6.17
N MET A 563 -11.43 15.03 -6.42
CA MET A 563 -11.32 13.77 -5.67
C MET A 563 -12.17 13.59 -4.40
N ASN A 564 -13.01 12.55 -4.46
CA ASN A 564 -13.73 11.96 -3.34
C ASN A 564 -12.80 10.87 -2.71
N PRO A 565 -12.53 10.88 -1.38
CA PRO A 565 -11.63 9.91 -0.73
C PRO A 565 -12.04 8.43 -0.85
N THR A 566 -13.25 8.16 -1.36
CA THR A 566 -13.81 6.82 -1.53
C THR A 566 -13.22 6.06 -2.72
N ASP A 567 -12.74 6.75 -3.76
CA ASP A 567 -12.25 6.11 -4.98
C ASP A 567 -10.86 5.47 -4.80
N LEU A 568 -10.02 6.05 -3.93
CA LEU A 568 -8.73 5.46 -3.54
C LEU A 568 -8.90 4.27 -2.58
N MET A 569 -9.93 4.28 -1.73
CA MET A 569 -10.31 3.14 -0.89
C MET A 569 -10.88 1.97 -1.70
N GLY A 570 -11.57 2.25 -2.82
CA GLY A 570 -12.17 1.22 -3.67
C GLY A 570 -11.16 0.28 -4.34
N PHE A 571 -9.96 0.77 -4.66
CA PHE A 571 -8.92 -0.02 -5.34
C PHE A 571 -8.17 -0.95 -4.37
N ALA A 572 -7.91 -0.50 -3.14
CA ALA A 572 -7.23 -1.29 -2.12
C ALA A 572 -8.18 -2.24 -1.34
N ALA A 573 -9.44 -1.85 -1.13
CA ALA A 573 -10.36 -2.64 -0.31
C ALA A 573 -10.95 -3.87 -1.02
N ARG A 574 -10.99 -3.92 -2.36
CA ARG A 574 -11.54 -5.07 -3.10
C ARG A 574 -10.66 -6.31 -3.06
N GLY A 575 -9.35 -6.16 -2.88
CA GLY A 575 -8.42 -7.28 -2.71
C GLY A 575 -8.25 -7.76 -1.26
N LEU A 576 -8.59 -6.91 -0.27
CA LEU A 576 -8.41 -7.19 1.16
C LEU A 576 -9.68 -7.72 1.85
N PHE A 577 -10.84 -7.63 1.22
CA PHE A 577 -12.11 -8.16 1.75
C PHE A 577 -12.87 -8.98 0.70
N MET A 578 -12.37 -10.17 0.37
CA MET A 578 -13.20 -11.22 -0.24
C MET A 578 -12.84 -12.61 0.33
N ASN A 579 -13.58 -13.02 1.35
CA ASN A 579 -14.25 -14.33 1.36
C ASN A 579 -15.30 -14.38 2.46
N GLY A 580 -16.56 -14.27 2.06
CA GLY A 580 -17.68 -14.33 2.99
C GLY A 580 -18.94 -13.69 2.44
N ARG A 581 -19.39 -14.11 1.26
CA ARG A 581 -20.79 -13.92 0.80
C ARG A 581 -21.07 -14.74 -0.45
N THR A 582 -21.32 -16.02 -0.24
CA THR A 582 -22.24 -16.81 -1.06
C THR A 582 -22.85 -17.87 -0.15
N LEU A 583 -24.14 -17.73 0.18
CA LEU A 583 -25.15 -18.80 0.26
C LEU A 583 -26.37 -18.31 1.04
N ASP A 584 -27.47 -18.13 0.31
CA ASP A 584 -28.82 -18.64 0.61
C ASP A 584 -29.72 -18.23 -0.59
N GLU A 585 -30.59 -19.03 -1.20
CA GLU A 585 -31.25 -20.31 -0.90
C GLU A 585 -31.60 -20.98 -2.25
N SER A 586 -31.50 -22.32 -2.36
CA SER A 586 -32.60 -23.22 -2.77
C SER A 586 -32.13 -24.65 -3.13
N CYS A 587 -32.27 -25.55 -2.14
CA CYS A 587 -32.80 -26.92 -2.21
C CYS A 587 -32.44 -27.86 -3.40
N LEU A 588 -31.68 -28.94 -3.14
CA LEU A 588 -32.18 -30.31 -2.92
C LEU A 588 -31.03 -31.35 -2.86
N SER A 589 -31.21 -32.31 -1.95
CA SER A 589 -30.43 -33.50 -1.60
C SER A 589 -29.47 -34.12 -2.65
N VAL A 590 -28.30 -34.59 -2.20
CA VAL A 590 -27.81 -35.99 -2.32
C VAL A 590 -26.48 -36.17 -1.56
N GLN A 591 -26.56 -36.91 -0.45
CA GLN A 591 -25.68 -37.97 0.05
C GLN A 591 -24.14 -37.80 0.11
N GLU A 592 -23.62 -37.84 1.35
CA GLU A 592 -22.21 -38.08 1.72
C GLU A 592 -21.64 -39.39 1.15
N VAL A 593 -20.58 -39.31 0.33
CA VAL A 593 -19.44 -40.25 0.19
C VAL A 593 -18.35 -39.47 -0.58
N GLY A 594 -17.06 -39.37 -0.24
CA GLY A 594 -16.21 -39.93 0.80
C GLY A 594 -14.77 -39.44 0.55
N LEU A 595 -14.15 -38.88 1.58
CA LEU A 595 -12.82 -38.25 1.64
C LEU A 595 -11.66 -39.26 1.59
N LYS A 596 -11.61 -40.13 0.56
CA LYS A 596 -10.56 -41.18 0.40
C LYS A 596 -9.72 -41.12 -0.88
N ALA A 597 -9.93 -40.14 -1.75
CA ALA A 597 -9.14 -40.01 -2.99
C ALA A 597 -7.86 -39.16 -2.86
N TRP A 598 -7.76 -38.31 -1.83
CA TRP A 598 -6.62 -37.37 -1.69
C TRP A 598 -5.47 -37.88 -0.81
N LYS A 599 -5.73 -38.86 0.06
CA LYS A 599 -4.70 -39.45 0.93
C LYS A 599 -3.78 -40.44 0.18
N HIS A 600 -4.30 -41.16 -0.81
CA HIS A 600 -3.51 -42.08 -1.64
C HIS A 600 -2.67 -41.40 -2.72
N PHE A 601 -2.97 -40.15 -3.07
CA PHE A 601 -2.20 -39.38 -4.05
C PHE A 601 -0.92 -38.78 -3.44
N LEU A 602 -0.97 -38.38 -2.16
CA LEU A 602 0.16 -37.76 -1.46
C LEU A 602 1.17 -38.76 -0.86
N GLU A 603 0.74 -39.99 -0.54
CA GLU A 603 1.64 -41.03 0.00
C GLU A 603 2.48 -41.76 -1.08
N GLY A 604 2.30 -41.43 -2.37
CA GLY A 604 2.92 -42.15 -3.49
C GLY A 604 4.16 -41.50 -4.13
N HIS A 605 4.51 -40.24 -3.85
CA HIS A 605 5.48 -39.49 -4.69
C HIS A 605 6.54 -38.64 -3.96
N ILE A 606 6.72 -38.77 -2.65
CA ILE A 606 7.82 -38.07 -1.94
C ILE A 606 8.40 -38.99 -0.87
N PHE A 607 9.10 -40.06 -1.26
CA PHE A 607 10.14 -40.74 -0.46
C PHE A 607 10.82 -41.82 -1.31
N GLN A 608 11.65 -41.43 -2.28
CA GLN A 608 12.66 -42.32 -2.86
C GLN A 608 13.68 -41.50 -3.67
N GLN A 609 14.67 -40.92 -2.98
CA GLN A 609 16.06 -40.72 -3.44
C GLN A 609 16.81 -39.82 -2.46
N TRP A 610 17.25 -40.40 -1.35
CA TRP A 610 18.59 -40.15 -0.79
C TRP A 610 18.81 -41.08 0.42
N ASN A 611 19.39 -42.24 0.14
CA ASN A 611 20.24 -43.01 1.06
C ASN A 611 20.88 -44.16 0.27
N SER A 612 21.98 -43.87 -0.44
CA SER A 612 23.07 -44.82 -0.69
C SER A 612 24.24 -44.12 -1.41
N MET A 613 25.38 -44.11 -0.73
CA MET A 613 26.73 -43.58 -1.06
C MET A 613 26.98 -42.09 -0.88
#